data_AF-A0A1E1WXU5-F1
#
_entry.id   AF-A0A1E1WXU5-F1
#
_cell.length_a   1.000
_cell.length_b   1.000
_cell.length_c   1.000
_cell.angle_alpha   90.00
_cell.angle_beta   90.00
_cell.angle_gamma   90.00
#
_symmetry.space_group_name_H-M   'P 1'
#
loop_
_entity.id
_entity.type
_entity.pdbx_description
1 polymer ?
#
loop_
_entity_poly.entity_id
_entity_poly.type
_entity_poly.pdbx_seq_one_letter_code
_entity_poly.pdbx_strand_id
1 'polypeptide(L)'
;MRSFAAATRWLLQLSWLIGCCCLWSARPVWAGEYPERSALVGGSASLPCNITPPTLDDAVALVLWYRGDSGTPIFSLDARNSPSDNERTFVDDSLGSRAFFNRSGAMATLQLQPVRDVDDGEYRCRVDYKRSRTQNRIVRLNVIVPPTEVVI
;
A
#
# COMPACT_ATOMS: atom_id res chain seq x y z
N MET A 1 30.44 20.03 -63.02
CA MET A 1 31.10 18.71 -63.02
C MET A 1 31.19 18.26 -61.56
N ARG A 2 30.45 17.21 -61.15
CA ARG A 2 30.97 15.84 -60.92
C ARG A 2 32.12 15.84 -59.89
N SER A 3 32.19 15.07 -58.82
CA SER A 3 31.47 13.88 -58.36
C SER A 3 32.02 13.50 -56.96
N PHE A 4 31.17 12.87 -56.17
CA PHE A 4 31.37 11.89 -55.09
C PHE A 4 32.76 11.25 -54.89
N ALA A 5 33.13 11.05 -53.61
CA ALA A 5 33.35 9.75 -52.93
C ALA A 5 33.88 10.03 -51.50
N ALA A 6 33.17 9.74 -50.40
CA ALA A 6 32.80 8.44 -49.83
C ALA A 6 33.91 7.79 -48.96
N ALA A 7 33.44 7.27 -47.82
CA ALA A 7 33.97 6.15 -47.05
C ALA A 7 34.97 6.43 -45.91
N THR A 8 34.41 6.67 -44.72
CA THR A 8 34.88 6.03 -43.48
C THR A 8 33.66 5.63 -42.63
N ARG A 9 32.96 4.59 -43.10
CA ARG A 9 32.31 3.59 -42.23
C ARG A 9 33.47 2.83 -41.55
N TRP A 10 33.48 2.54 -40.26
CA TRP A 10 32.74 1.48 -39.58
C TRP A 10 33.17 1.54 -38.09
N LEU A 11 32.30 1.09 -37.16
CA LEU A 11 32.53 0.84 -35.72
C LEU A 11 31.81 1.75 -34.69
N LEU A 12 30.61 2.26 -34.97
CA LEU A 12 29.69 2.68 -33.90
C LEU A 12 28.23 2.32 -34.22
N GLN A 13 27.99 1.11 -34.72
CA GLN A 13 26.67 0.49 -34.69
C GLN A 13 26.75 -0.73 -33.77
N LEU A 14 25.73 -0.86 -32.90
CA LEU A 14 25.48 -1.94 -31.91
C LEU A 14 25.99 -1.74 -30.46
N SER A 15 25.60 -0.65 -29.79
CA SER A 15 25.49 -0.67 -28.31
C SER A 15 24.16 -0.15 -27.74
N TRP A 16 23.17 0.12 -28.59
CA TRP A 16 21.86 0.65 -28.18
C TRP A 16 20.70 -0.37 -28.26
N LEU A 17 20.99 -1.68 -28.23
CA LEU A 17 19.93 -2.72 -28.21
C LEU A 17 20.04 -3.74 -27.07
N ILE A 18 21.07 -3.67 -26.22
CA ILE A 18 21.22 -4.58 -25.06
C ILE A 18 21.07 -3.82 -23.73
N GLY A 19 21.16 -2.49 -23.74
CA GLY A 19 21.12 -1.66 -22.53
C GLY A 19 19.74 -1.22 -22.02
N CYS A 20 18.64 -1.51 -22.74
CA CYS A 20 17.31 -0.99 -22.37
C CYS A 20 16.44 -2.02 -21.61
N CYS A 21 16.67 -3.33 -21.74
CA CYS A 21 15.82 -4.33 -21.10
C CYS A 21 15.99 -4.43 -19.57
N CYS A 22 17.15 -4.04 -19.01
CA CYS A 22 17.38 -4.16 -17.56
C CYS A 22 16.96 -2.93 -16.76
N LEU A 23 16.73 -1.77 -17.40
CA LEU A 23 16.46 -0.51 -16.70
C LEU A 23 14.97 -0.23 -16.47
N TRP A 24 14.06 -0.97 -17.11
CA TRP A 24 12.61 -0.73 -16.94
C TRP A 24 11.89 -1.73 -16.02
N SER A 25 12.55 -2.83 -15.66
CA SER A 25 11.99 -3.88 -14.80
C SER A 25 12.51 -3.85 -13.35
N ALA A 26 13.49 -3.00 -13.04
CA ALA A 26 14.00 -2.85 -11.69
C ALA A 26 13.08 -1.93 -10.88
N ARG A 27 12.31 -2.50 -9.94
CA ARG A 27 11.67 -1.72 -8.88
C ARG A 27 12.74 -0.85 -8.22
N PRO A 28 12.52 0.45 -8.00
CA PRO A 28 13.51 1.32 -7.38
C PRO A 28 13.92 0.78 -6.01
N VAL A 29 15.18 0.94 -5.63
CA VAL A 29 15.77 0.48 -4.34
C VAL A 29 15.03 1.03 -3.10
N TRP A 30 14.19 2.05 -3.27
CA TRP A 30 13.33 2.64 -2.24
C TRP A 30 11.99 1.91 -2.04
N ALA A 31 11.64 0.95 -2.91
CA ALA A 31 10.46 0.12 -2.74
C ALA A 31 10.71 -0.84 -1.58
N GLY A 32 10.26 -0.48 -0.38
CA GLY A 32 10.24 -1.41 0.74
C GLY A 32 9.48 -2.68 0.36
N GLU A 33 10.03 -3.84 0.69
CA GLU A 33 9.33 -5.12 0.50
C GLU A 33 8.17 -5.19 1.51
N TYR A 34 6.97 -4.87 1.07
CA TYR A 34 5.74 -4.97 1.88
C TYR A 34 4.80 -6.04 1.32
N PRO A 35 3.94 -6.64 2.16
CA PRO A 35 2.93 -7.57 1.70
C PRO A 35 1.96 -6.90 0.71
N GLU A 36 1.75 -7.57 -0.42
CA GLU A 36 0.74 -7.19 -1.40
C GLU A 36 -0.58 -7.91 -1.12
N ARG A 37 -1.68 -7.19 -1.31
CA ARG A 37 -3.06 -7.69 -1.20
C ARG A 37 -3.81 -7.30 -2.47
N SER A 38 -4.55 -8.23 -3.04
CA SER A 38 -5.34 -7.96 -4.24
C SER A 38 -6.82 -8.11 -3.94
N ALA A 39 -7.65 -7.21 -4.46
CA ALA A 39 -9.11 -7.27 -4.33
C ALA A 39 -9.79 -6.81 -5.62
N LEU A 40 -10.93 -7.42 -5.93
CA LEU A 40 -11.76 -7.01 -7.05
C LEU A 40 -12.55 -5.73 -6.71
N VAL A 41 -12.74 -4.83 -7.68
CA VAL A 41 -13.72 -3.73 -7.52
C VAL A 41 -15.10 -4.29 -7.14
N GLY A 42 -15.76 -3.64 -6.18
CA GLY A 42 -17.04 -4.08 -5.61
C GLY A 42 -16.92 -5.20 -4.57
N GLY A 43 -15.75 -5.85 -4.48
CA GLY A 43 -15.47 -6.90 -3.50
C GLY A 43 -15.09 -6.37 -2.12
N SER A 44 -14.33 -7.17 -1.37
CA SER A 44 -13.84 -6.85 -0.04
C SER A 44 -12.32 -6.98 0.00
N ALA A 45 -11.64 -6.01 0.62
CA ALA A 45 -10.21 -6.05 0.88
C ALA A 45 -9.95 -6.12 2.38
N SER A 46 -8.93 -6.88 2.80
CA SER A 46 -8.52 -7.01 4.19
C SER A 46 -7.02 -6.70 4.32
N LEU A 47 -6.70 -5.55 4.92
CA LEU A 47 -5.34 -5.04 5.07
C LEU A 47 -4.82 -5.41 6.47
N PRO A 48 -3.83 -6.30 6.59
CA PRO A 48 -3.35 -6.77 7.88
C PRO A 48 -2.50 -5.72 8.60
N CYS A 49 -2.66 -5.64 9.91
CA CYS A 49 -1.77 -4.91 10.80
C CYS A 49 -1.55 -5.69 12.10
N ASN A 50 -0.30 -5.93 12.44
CA ASN A 50 0.05 -6.53 13.71
C ASN A 50 -0.02 -5.47 14.82
N ILE A 51 -1.00 -5.61 15.72
CA ILE A 51 -1.16 -4.74 16.89
C ILE A 51 -0.68 -5.39 18.19
N THR A 52 -0.03 -6.55 18.11
CA THR A 52 0.47 -7.27 19.28
C THR A 52 1.61 -6.49 19.93
N PRO A 53 1.49 -6.12 21.22
CA PRO A 53 2.54 -5.43 21.94
C PRO A 53 3.85 -6.24 22.00
N PRO A 54 5.03 -5.59 21.88
CA PRO A 54 6.32 -6.28 22.01
C PRO A 54 6.57 -6.89 23.39
N THR A 55 5.94 -6.34 24.45
CA THR A 55 6.03 -6.84 25.83
C THR A 55 4.64 -7.16 26.37
N LEU A 56 4.55 -8.17 27.23
CA LEU A 56 3.28 -8.67 27.77
C LEU A 56 2.59 -7.69 28.73
N ASP A 57 3.34 -6.75 29.31
CA ASP A 57 2.86 -5.74 30.26
C ASP A 57 2.42 -4.43 29.57
N ASP A 58 2.40 -4.40 28.25
CA ASP A 58 2.06 -3.24 27.44
C ASP A 58 0.73 -3.44 26.70
N ALA A 59 0.13 -2.34 26.26
CA ALA A 59 -1.14 -2.33 25.59
C ALA A 59 -1.14 -1.33 24.43
N VAL A 60 -2.00 -1.58 23.45
CA VAL A 60 -2.24 -0.65 22.34
C VAL A 60 -2.87 0.63 22.90
N ALA A 61 -2.34 1.78 22.50
CA ALA A 61 -2.86 3.09 22.84
C ALA A 61 -3.63 3.71 21.67
N LEU A 62 -3.08 3.63 20.45
CA LEU A 62 -3.65 4.26 19.27
C LEU A 62 -3.30 3.44 18.01
N VAL A 63 -4.28 3.22 17.14
CA VAL A 63 -4.05 2.66 15.79
C VAL A 63 -4.45 3.70 14.76
N LEU A 64 -3.56 3.98 13.82
CA LEU A 64 -3.77 4.93 12.74
C LEU A 64 -3.49 4.26 11.40
N TRP A 65 -4.32 4.54 10.41
CA TRP A 65 -4.05 4.16 9.03
C TRP A 65 -3.91 5.40 8.16
N TYR A 66 -2.91 5.38 7.29
CA TYR A 66 -2.65 6.39 6.27
C TYR A 66 -2.74 5.73 4.90
N ARG A 67 -3.13 6.51 3.88
CA ARG A 67 -3.08 6.10 2.48
C ARG A 67 -2.00 6.91 1.76
N GLY A 68 -1.10 6.21 1.07
CA GLY A 68 0.09 6.76 0.45
C GLY A 68 0.91 7.60 1.43
N ASP A 69 1.40 8.73 0.95
CA ASP A 69 2.20 9.69 1.72
C ASP A 69 1.34 10.74 2.45
N SER A 70 0.04 10.47 2.65
CA SER A 70 -0.83 11.39 3.36
C SER A 70 -0.31 11.67 4.78
N GLY A 71 -0.25 12.96 5.14
CA GLY A 71 0.05 13.41 6.49
C GLY A 71 -1.12 13.24 7.48
N THR A 72 -2.33 13.02 6.97
CA THR A 72 -3.54 12.82 7.77
C THR A 72 -3.99 11.36 7.72
N PRO A 73 -4.41 10.78 8.86
CA PRO A 73 -4.91 9.41 8.89
C PRO A 73 -6.30 9.32 8.24
N ILE A 74 -6.53 8.25 7.48
CA ILE A 74 -7.83 7.90 6.88
C ILE A 74 -8.72 7.09 7.86
N PHE A 75 -8.11 6.53 8.90
CA PHE A 75 -8.81 5.84 9.99
C PHE A 75 -8.00 5.99 11.28
N SER A 76 -8.67 6.16 12.42
CA SER A 76 -8.05 6.09 13.74
C SER A 76 -8.91 5.34 14.75
N LEU A 77 -8.25 4.60 15.63
CA LEU A 77 -8.84 3.96 16.80
C LEU A 77 -8.08 4.38 18.06
N ASP A 78 -8.72 5.15 18.94
CA ASP A 78 -8.14 5.59 20.20
C ASP A 78 -8.54 4.68 21.38
N ALA A 79 -7.57 3.93 21.89
CA ALA A 79 -7.70 2.98 22.99
C ALA A 79 -7.08 3.48 24.30
N ARG A 80 -6.60 4.73 24.37
CA ARG A 80 -5.87 5.26 25.54
C ARG A 80 -6.69 5.19 26.83
N ASN A 81 -7.99 5.45 26.71
CA ASN A 81 -8.91 5.67 27.84
C ASN A 81 -9.94 4.54 28.04
N SER A 82 -9.88 3.43 27.30
CA SER A 82 -10.97 2.44 27.32
C SER A 82 -10.58 1.12 27.99
N PRO A 83 -11.30 0.69 29.05
CA PRO A 83 -11.28 -0.67 29.55
C PRO A 83 -12.13 -1.65 28.73
N SER A 84 -13.14 -1.20 27.96
CA SER A 84 -13.96 -2.12 27.17
C SER A 84 -15.00 -1.57 26.17
N ASP A 85 -15.43 -0.29 26.11
CA ASP A 85 -16.65 -0.04 25.31
C ASP A 85 -16.89 1.34 24.66
N ASN A 86 -15.93 2.27 24.65
CA ASN A 86 -16.09 3.52 23.89
C ASN A 86 -14.81 3.88 23.13
N GLU A 87 -14.37 2.97 22.28
CA GLU A 87 -13.23 3.20 21.41
C GLU A 87 -13.59 4.27 20.38
N ARG A 88 -12.99 5.46 20.55
CA ARG A 88 -13.27 6.60 19.67
C ARG A 88 -12.65 6.28 18.31
N THR A 89 -13.53 6.00 17.36
CA THR A 89 -13.15 5.70 15.98
C THR A 89 -13.39 6.92 15.12
N PHE A 90 -12.42 7.25 14.28
CA PHE A 90 -12.58 8.23 13.20
C PHE A 90 -12.35 7.51 11.88
N VAL A 91 -13.18 7.84 10.90
CA VAL A 91 -13.09 7.35 9.53
C VAL A 91 -13.21 8.56 8.62
N ASP A 92 -12.24 8.72 7.73
CA ASP A 92 -12.25 9.81 6.74
C ASP A 92 -13.40 9.64 5.76
N ASP A 93 -13.95 10.75 5.27
CA ASP A 93 -15.09 10.77 4.35
C ASP A 93 -14.83 9.98 3.06
N SER A 94 -13.57 9.87 2.61
CA SER A 94 -13.20 9.07 1.43
C SER A 94 -13.43 7.56 1.64
N LEU A 95 -13.41 7.11 2.89
CA LEU A 95 -13.80 5.76 3.27
C LEU A 95 -15.29 5.71 3.63
N GLY A 96 -15.79 6.67 4.41
CA GLY A 96 -17.18 6.68 4.87
C GLY A 96 -17.54 5.39 5.63
N SER A 97 -18.73 4.86 5.43
CA SER A 97 -19.21 3.66 6.15
C SER A 97 -18.67 2.32 5.64
N ARG A 98 -17.77 2.32 4.64
CA ARG A 98 -17.28 1.09 3.99
C ARG A 98 -16.02 0.52 4.65
N ALA A 99 -15.42 1.25 5.59
CA ALA A 99 -14.23 0.84 6.30
C ALA A 99 -14.57 0.33 7.70
N PHE A 100 -14.07 -0.87 8.03
CA PHE A 100 -14.29 -1.52 9.31
C PHE A 100 -12.96 -2.00 9.86
N PHE A 101 -12.72 -1.83 11.16
CA PHE A 101 -11.51 -2.34 11.78
C PHE A 101 -11.82 -3.56 12.62
N ASN A 102 -11.29 -4.71 12.20
CA ASN A 102 -11.49 -5.97 12.89
C ASN A 102 -10.26 -6.27 13.75
N ARG A 103 -10.48 -6.37 15.06
CA ARG A 103 -9.47 -6.77 16.05
C ARG A 103 -9.58 -8.22 16.48
N SER A 104 -10.65 -8.91 16.08
CA SER A 104 -10.90 -10.31 16.38
C SER A 104 -10.04 -11.20 15.47
N GLY A 105 -9.14 -11.98 16.07
CA GLY A 105 -8.24 -12.90 15.35
C GLY A 105 -6.77 -12.74 15.75
N ALA A 106 -5.90 -13.52 15.12
CA ALA A 106 -4.46 -13.51 15.39
C ALA A 106 -3.76 -12.23 14.88
N MET A 107 -4.36 -11.52 13.92
CA MET A 107 -3.89 -10.23 13.41
C MET A 107 -5.08 -9.30 13.18
N ALA A 108 -4.95 -8.03 13.55
CA ALA A 108 -5.98 -7.04 13.27
C ALA A 108 -5.97 -6.66 11.78
N THR A 109 -7.13 -6.28 11.25
CA THR A 109 -7.27 -5.92 9.84
C THR A 109 -8.14 -4.68 9.65
N LEU A 110 -7.75 -3.83 8.70
CA LEU A 110 -8.63 -2.81 8.13
C LEU A 110 -9.34 -3.43 6.93
N GLN A 111 -10.66 -3.56 7.04
CA GLN A 111 -11.53 -4.09 6.00
C GLN A 111 -12.14 -2.94 5.18
N LEU A 112 -12.13 -3.06 3.86
CA LEU A 112 -12.78 -2.14 2.94
C LEU A 112 -13.82 -2.90 2.12
N GLN A 113 -15.10 -2.52 2.22
CA GLN A 113 -16.18 -3.16 1.49
C GLN A 113 -17.36 -2.20 1.26
N PRO A 114 -17.70 -1.84 0.00
CA PRO A 114 -17.06 -2.30 -1.23
C PRO A 114 -15.72 -1.62 -1.51
N VAL A 115 -14.83 -2.35 -2.17
CA VAL A 115 -13.58 -1.83 -2.75
C VAL A 115 -13.88 -1.01 -4.01
N ARG A 116 -13.21 0.13 -4.17
CA ARG A 116 -13.28 1.02 -5.33
C ARG A 116 -11.92 1.05 -6.03
N ASP A 117 -11.91 1.38 -7.32
CA ASP A 117 -10.67 1.51 -8.11
C ASP A 117 -9.66 2.49 -7.47
N VAL A 118 -10.18 3.62 -6.95
CA VAL A 118 -9.40 4.64 -6.22
C VAL A 118 -8.80 4.18 -4.89
N ASP A 119 -9.10 2.96 -4.44
CA ASP A 119 -8.49 2.38 -3.25
C ASP A 119 -7.12 1.74 -3.54
N ASP A 120 -6.73 1.59 -4.81
CA ASP A 120 -5.38 1.09 -5.17
C ASP A 120 -4.29 1.98 -4.56
N GLY A 121 -3.31 1.34 -3.96
CA GLY A 121 -2.14 2.04 -3.47
C GLY A 121 -1.56 1.48 -2.19
N GLU A 122 -0.66 2.27 -1.62
CA GLU A 122 0.03 1.94 -0.38
C GLU A 122 -0.78 2.39 0.84
N TYR A 123 -0.79 1.55 1.88
CA TYR A 123 -1.42 1.83 3.16
C TYR A 123 -0.40 1.63 4.26
N ARG A 124 -0.30 2.60 5.17
CA ARG A 124 0.59 2.54 6.33
C ARG A 124 -0.22 2.46 7.61
N CYS A 125 -0.12 1.32 8.29
CA CYS A 125 -0.60 1.15 9.65
C CYS A 125 0.46 1.63 10.64
N ARG A 126 0.09 2.55 11.51
CA ARG A 126 0.90 3.00 12.65
C ARG A 126 0.20 2.56 13.94
N VAL A 127 0.93 1.87 14.80
CA VAL A 127 0.46 1.42 16.11
C VAL A 127 1.33 2.07 17.18
N ASP A 128 0.71 2.87 18.02
CA ASP A 128 1.33 3.42 19.22
C ASP A 128 0.90 2.58 20.43
N TYR A 129 1.87 2.20 21.25
CA TYR A 129 1.65 1.46 22.48
C TYR A 129 1.76 2.40 23.69
N LYS A 130 1.32 1.97 24.86
CA LYS A 130 1.39 2.79 26.08
C LYS A 130 2.83 3.00 26.55
N ARG A 131 3.71 2.00 26.36
CA ARG A 131 5.10 2.04 26.81
C ARG A 131 6.10 1.76 25.69
N SER A 132 5.79 0.83 24.81
CA SER A 132 6.67 0.44 23.72
C SER A 132 6.74 1.48 22.62
N ARG A 133 7.85 1.44 21.88
CA ARG A 133 8.07 2.25 20.70
C ARG A 133 7.06 1.94 19.59
N THR A 134 6.58 3.00 18.93
CA THR A 134 5.67 2.96 17.78
C THR A 134 6.15 1.98 16.72
N GLN A 135 5.20 1.23 16.15
CA GLN A 135 5.45 0.33 15.02
C GLN A 135 4.71 0.85 13.78
N ASN A 136 5.40 0.89 12.64
CA ASN A 136 4.78 1.16 11.35
C ASN A 136 4.85 -0.11 10.48
N ARG A 137 3.77 -0.41 9.76
CA ARG A 137 3.68 -1.50 8.80
C ARG A 137 3.05 -0.96 7.53
N ILE A 138 3.63 -1.31 6.40
CA ILE A 138 3.15 -0.89 5.09
C ILE A 138 2.54 -2.12 4.41
N VAL A 139 1.45 -1.91 3.68
CA VAL A 139 0.74 -2.91 2.87
C VAL A 139 0.35 -2.26 1.56
N ARG A 140 0.50 -2.94 0.43
CA ARG A 140 -0.02 -2.46 -0.85
C ARG A 140 -1.30 -3.18 -1.22
N LEU A 141 -2.34 -2.41 -1.53
CA LEU A 141 -3.59 -2.90 -2.09
C LEU A 141 -3.55 -2.71 -3.61
N ASN A 142 -3.67 -3.81 -4.34
CA ASN A 142 -3.84 -3.83 -5.79
C ASN A 142 -5.33 -4.06 -6.09
N VAL A 143 -5.97 -3.10 -6.76
CA VAL A 143 -7.39 -3.22 -7.13
C VAL A 143 -7.51 -3.75 -8.55
N ILE A 144 -8.28 -4.84 -8.70
CA ILE A 144 -8.49 -5.51 -9.98
C ILE A 144 -9.83 -5.05 -10.55
N VAL A 145 -9.79 -4.47 -11.74
CA VAL A 145 -10.97 -4.04 -12.51
C VAL A 145 -11.15 -5.01 -13.69
N PRO A 146 -12.25 -5.80 -13.76
CA PRO A 146 -12.53 -6.62 -14.93
C PRO A 146 -12.70 -5.79 -16.20
N PRO A 147 -12.25 -6.28 -17.36
CA PRO A 147 -12.52 -5.63 -18.64
C PRO A 147 -14.02 -5.72 -18.98
N THR A 148 -14.57 -4.65 -19.55
CA THR A 148 -15.98 -4.58 -19.95
C THR A 148 -16.28 -5.28 -21.27
N GLU A 149 -15.29 -5.37 -22.17
CA GLU A 149 -15.46 -5.98 -23.50
C GLU A 149 -14.21 -6.79 -23.87
N VAL A 150 -14.43 -7.98 -24.45
CA VAL A 150 -13.36 -8.81 -25.03
C VAL A 150 -13.41 -8.60 -26.53
N VAL A 151 -12.40 -7.93 -27.09
CA VAL A 151 -12.24 -7.83 -28.54
C VAL A 151 -11.54 -9.09 -29.02
N ILE A 152 -12.22 -9.88 -29.86
CA ILE A 152 -11.72 -11.10 -30.51
C ILE A 152 -11.34 -10.76 -31.95
#